data_AF-A0A7J9QL75-F1
#
_entry.id   AF-A0A7J9QL75-F1
#
_cell.length_a   1.000
_cell.length_b   1.000
_cell.length_c   1.000
_cell.angle_alpha   90.00
_cell.angle_beta   90.00
_cell.angle_gamma   90.00
#
_symmetry.space_group_name_H-M   'P 1'
#
loop_
_entity.id
_entity.type
_entity.pdbx_description
1 polymer ?
#
loop_
_entity_poly.entity_id
_entity_poly.type
_entity_poly.pdbx_seq_one_letter_code
_entity_poly.pdbx_strand_id
1 'polypeptide(L)'
;MAGTTFSHTFEEAGTFPYFCMVHPWMEGIVNVGTAEVTTTSTPQPELISEKPAEESQVSVSLDHEISGGQVTSMTADGSQNSVIIEVDSTDDGQITVTLPRDVVDATIGDEDDEFFVLVDNEEVAFEETKTSTDRTLTIEVPAGTETIEIIGTFAIPEFGTIAAMILGIAIVSIIAITAKTKLSVMPRI
;
A
#
# COMPACT_ATOMS: atom_id res chain seq x y z
N MET A 1 -8.96 -19.35 11.97
CA MET A 1 -8.11 -20.53 12.31
C MET A 1 -6.71 -20.24 11.80
N ALA A 2 -5.96 -19.38 12.50
CA ALA A 2 -4.57 -19.07 12.18
C ALA A 2 -3.64 -20.20 12.70
N GLY A 3 -2.52 -20.45 12.01
CA GLY A 3 -1.52 -21.44 12.44
C GLY A 3 -1.55 -22.82 11.76
N THR A 4 -2.24 -22.98 10.62
CA THR A 4 -2.13 -24.21 9.83
C THR A 4 -0.91 -24.17 8.91
N THR A 5 0.05 -25.07 9.12
CA THR A 5 1.15 -25.26 8.17
C THR A 5 0.74 -26.26 7.09
N PHE A 6 1.00 -25.94 5.83
CA PHE A 6 0.77 -26.82 4.68
C PHE A 6 2.10 -27.20 4.02
N SER A 7 2.23 -28.46 3.58
CA SER A 7 3.43 -28.96 2.91
C SER A 7 3.04 -29.57 1.57
N HIS A 8 3.74 -29.19 0.51
CA HIS A 8 3.55 -29.70 -0.85
C HIS A 8 4.90 -30.09 -1.45
N THR A 9 4.97 -31.25 -2.11
CA THR A 9 6.16 -31.72 -2.83
C THR A 9 5.87 -31.65 -4.32
N PHE A 10 6.74 -31.01 -5.09
CA PHE A 10 6.61 -30.92 -6.54
C PHE A 10 7.38 -32.07 -7.21
N GLU A 11 6.68 -32.92 -7.95
CA GLU A 11 7.27 -34.08 -8.62
C GLU A 11 7.76 -33.77 -10.05
N GLU A 12 7.34 -32.63 -10.61
CA GLU A 12 7.69 -32.20 -11.97
C GLU A 12 8.26 -30.77 -11.96
N ALA A 13 9.23 -30.53 -12.84
CA ALA A 13 9.74 -29.18 -13.07
C ALA A 13 8.67 -28.34 -13.80
N GLY A 14 8.42 -27.13 -13.30
CA GLY A 14 7.39 -26.24 -13.83
C GLY A 14 7.26 -24.95 -13.01
N THR A 15 6.39 -24.06 -13.49
CA THR A 15 6.03 -22.82 -12.83
C THR A 15 4.60 -22.96 -12.30
N PHE A 16 4.43 -22.83 -10.99
CA PHE A 16 3.18 -23.06 -10.30
C PHE A 16 2.71 -21.76 -9.64
N PRO A 17 1.69 -21.07 -10.18
CA PRO A 17 1.08 -19.94 -9.51
C PRO A 17 0.29 -20.42 -8.29
N TYR A 18 0.36 -19.69 -7.19
CA TYR A 18 -0.47 -19.91 -6.01
C TYR A 18 -1.18 -18.61 -5.65
N PHE A 19 -2.37 -18.73 -5.08
CA PHE A 19 -3.16 -17.61 -4.59
C PHE A 19 -3.85 -17.99 -3.29
N CYS A 20 -4.16 -17.00 -2.46
CA CYS A 20 -4.95 -17.21 -1.26
C CYS A 20 -6.44 -17.30 -1.60
N MET A 21 -7.14 -18.33 -1.09
CA MET A 21 -8.56 -18.53 -1.40
C MET A 21 -9.48 -17.46 -0.85
N VAL A 22 -9.10 -16.82 0.26
CA VAL A 22 -9.90 -15.79 0.95
C VAL A 22 -9.42 -14.37 0.66
N HIS A 23 -8.17 -14.22 0.20
CA HIS A 23 -7.58 -12.95 -0.23
C HIS A 23 -7.06 -13.11 -1.66
N PRO A 24 -7.93 -13.00 -2.67
CA PRO A 24 -7.56 -13.30 -4.06
C PRO A 24 -6.39 -12.47 -4.59
N TRP A 25 -6.08 -11.35 -3.95
CA TRP A 25 -4.99 -10.44 -4.31
C TRP A 25 -3.60 -10.91 -3.85
N MET A 26 -3.53 -11.90 -2.96
CA MET A 26 -2.26 -12.52 -2.55
C MET A 26 -1.88 -13.60 -3.55
N GLU A 27 -1.17 -13.20 -4.60
CA GLU A 27 -0.67 -14.08 -5.66
C GLU A 27 0.85 -14.26 -5.56
N GLY A 28 1.34 -15.46 -5.86
CA GLY A 28 2.77 -15.73 -5.96
C GLY A 28 3.09 -16.86 -6.92
N ILE A 29 4.37 -17.05 -7.23
CA ILE A 29 4.83 -18.03 -8.22
C ILE A 29 5.94 -18.89 -7.62
N VAL A 30 5.75 -20.21 -7.65
CA VAL A 30 6.79 -21.19 -7.32
C VAL A 30 7.42 -21.71 -8.60
N ASN A 31 8.73 -21.51 -8.78
CA ASN A 31 9.49 -22.08 -9.90
C ASN A 31 10.25 -23.32 -9.42
N VAL A 32 9.95 -24.48 -10.02
CA VAL A 32 10.59 -25.76 -9.72
C VAL A 32 11.37 -26.18 -10.97
N GLY A 33 12.69 -26.23 -10.87
CA GLY A 33 13.55 -26.64 -11.98
C GLY A 33 14.58 -27.67 -11.54
N THR A 34 14.87 -28.64 -12.41
CA THR A 34 16.15 -29.35 -12.37
C THR A 34 17.21 -28.41 -12.93
N ALA A 35 18.30 -28.21 -12.20
CA ALA A 35 19.32 -27.21 -12.53
C ALA A 35 19.86 -27.35 -13.96
N GLU A 36 19.33 -26.53 -14.87
CA GLU A 36 20.08 -25.86 -15.92
C GLU A 36 19.73 -24.37 -15.87
N VAL A 37 20.69 -23.60 -15.38
CA VAL A 37 20.74 -22.16 -15.47
C VAL A 37 20.78 -21.79 -16.95
N THR A 38 19.66 -21.35 -17.52
CA THR A 38 19.67 -20.56 -18.75
C THR A 38 19.60 -19.09 -18.35
N THR A 39 20.76 -18.52 -18.09
CA THR A 39 20.98 -17.08 -18.15
C THR A 39 20.71 -16.59 -19.57
N THR A 40 19.55 -15.97 -19.79
CA THR A 40 19.34 -15.08 -20.94
C THR A 40 19.45 -13.64 -20.43
N SER A 41 20.67 -13.13 -20.44
CA SER A 41 20.98 -11.71 -20.31
C SER A 41 20.55 -10.98 -21.59
N THR A 42 19.58 -10.08 -21.51
CA THR A 42 19.32 -9.07 -22.54
C THR A 42 20.19 -7.84 -22.24
N PRO A 43 20.91 -7.28 -23.23
CA PRO A 43 21.90 -6.23 -22.98
C PRO A 43 21.26 -4.92 -22.54
N GLN A 44 21.82 -4.37 -21.48
CA GLN A 44 21.64 -3.03 -20.94
C GLN A 44 22.07 -1.94 -21.94
N PRO A 45 21.23 -0.94 -22.22
CA PRO A 45 21.66 0.43 -22.40
C PRO A 45 21.53 1.15 -21.06
N GLU A 46 22.68 1.56 -20.54
CA GLU A 46 22.82 2.38 -19.34
C GLU A 46 22.49 3.86 -19.68
N LEU A 47 21.88 4.54 -18.70
CA LEU A 47 21.75 6.01 -18.54
C LEU A 47 20.65 6.72 -19.36
N ILE A 48 19.47 6.93 -18.75
CA ILE A 48 19.13 8.19 -18.04
C ILE A 48 18.12 7.81 -16.92
N SER A 49 18.59 7.75 -15.68
CA SER A 49 17.74 7.53 -14.50
C SER A 49 17.61 8.84 -13.73
N GLU A 50 16.57 9.60 -14.02
CA GLU A 50 15.88 10.46 -13.05
C GLU A 50 14.38 10.49 -13.44
N LYS A 51 13.69 9.36 -13.25
CA LYS A 51 12.25 9.37 -12.97
C LYS A 51 12.14 9.19 -11.46
N PRO A 52 11.47 10.06 -10.70
CA PRO A 52 11.28 9.81 -9.27
C PRO A 52 10.54 8.48 -9.15
N ALA A 53 11.06 7.58 -8.33
CA ALA A 53 10.26 6.46 -7.85
C ALA A 53 8.98 7.09 -7.26
N GLU A 54 7.81 6.68 -7.75
CA GLU A 54 6.60 6.85 -6.97
C GLU A 54 6.85 6.06 -5.69
N GLU A 55 7.23 6.76 -4.62
CA GLU A 55 7.22 6.22 -3.29
C GLU A 55 5.76 5.85 -3.01
N SER A 56 5.41 4.57 -3.17
CA SER A 56 4.12 4.03 -2.72
C SER A 56 3.96 4.11 -1.20
N GLN A 57 5.01 4.51 -0.49
CA GLN A 57 5.04 4.74 0.94
C GLN A 57 5.11 6.24 1.23
N VAL A 58 4.11 6.74 1.95
CA VAL A 58 4.02 8.14 2.34
C VAL A 58 3.99 8.22 3.85
N SER A 59 4.90 9.00 4.44
CA SER A 59 4.83 9.30 5.87
C SER A 59 3.56 10.10 6.17
N VAL A 60 2.71 9.55 7.02
CA VAL A 60 1.43 10.18 7.42
C VAL A 60 1.49 10.59 8.88
N SER A 61 0.66 11.54 9.28
CA SER A 61 0.51 11.93 10.68
C SER A 61 -0.96 11.77 11.04
N LEU A 62 -1.26 10.72 11.79
CA LEU A 62 -2.61 10.40 12.24
C LEU A 62 -2.76 10.79 13.71
N ASP A 63 -3.97 11.17 14.09
CA ASP A 63 -4.30 11.42 15.50
C ASP A 63 -4.26 10.10 16.25
N HIS A 64 -3.43 10.03 17.30
CA HIS A 64 -3.22 8.83 18.08
C HIS A 64 -2.94 9.12 19.55
N GLU A 65 -3.27 8.14 20.39
CA GLU A 65 -2.93 8.09 21.80
C GLU A 65 -2.35 6.71 22.10
N ILE A 66 -1.15 6.65 22.67
CA ILE A 66 -0.49 5.38 23.04
C ILE A 66 -0.18 5.38 24.54
N SER A 67 -0.45 4.24 25.18
CA SER A 67 -0.04 3.92 26.55
C SER A 67 0.99 2.80 26.52
N GLY A 68 1.98 2.85 27.42
CA GLY A 68 3.02 1.81 27.53
C GLY A 68 4.18 1.95 26.53
N GLY A 69 4.16 2.96 25.66
CA GLY A 69 5.17 3.17 24.64
C GLY A 69 5.06 4.53 23.95
N GLN A 70 5.73 4.63 22.81
CA GLN A 70 5.76 5.83 21.96
C GLN A 70 5.77 5.45 20.49
N VAL A 71 5.06 6.21 19.65
CA VAL A 71 5.08 6.04 18.19
C VAL A 71 6.34 6.70 17.62
N THR A 72 7.11 5.94 16.84
CA THR A 72 8.33 6.42 16.18
C THR A 72 8.01 6.94 14.78
N SER A 73 7.20 6.22 14.01
CA SER A 73 6.82 6.61 12.66
C SER A 73 5.45 6.05 12.26
N MET A 74 4.81 6.70 11.30
CA MET A 74 3.60 6.20 10.65
C MET A 74 3.74 6.39 9.15
N THR A 75 3.55 5.31 8.40
CA THR A 75 3.73 5.27 6.95
C THR A 75 2.54 4.57 6.31
N ALA A 76 1.88 5.22 5.37
CA ALA A 76 0.87 4.59 4.54
C ALA A 76 1.55 3.98 3.32
N ASP A 77 1.38 2.67 3.11
CA ASP A 77 1.86 1.93 1.95
C ASP A 77 0.68 1.63 1.01
N GLY A 78 0.53 2.46 -0.02
CA GLY A 78 -0.50 2.27 -1.03
C GLY A 78 -0.27 1.09 -1.97
N SER A 79 0.92 0.46 -1.95
CA SER A 79 1.15 -0.79 -2.69
C SER A 79 0.62 -2.01 -1.92
N GLN A 80 0.56 -1.92 -0.59
CA GLN A 80 0.07 -2.97 0.30
C GLN A 80 -1.31 -2.66 0.90
N ASN A 81 -1.88 -1.48 0.59
CA ASN A 81 -3.12 -0.98 1.17
C ASN A 81 -3.09 -0.98 2.70
N SER A 82 -1.92 -0.73 3.28
CA SER A 82 -1.70 -0.80 4.72
C SER A 82 -1.12 0.49 5.29
N VAL A 83 -1.34 0.71 6.58
CA VAL A 83 -0.65 1.72 7.36
C VAL A 83 0.24 1.01 8.36
N ILE A 84 1.54 1.27 8.27
CA ILE A 84 2.57 0.74 9.14
C ILE A 84 2.88 1.79 10.20
N ILE A 85 2.73 1.41 11.46
CA ILE A 85 3.00 2.23 12.64
C ILE A 85 4.17 1.57 13.38
N GLU A 86 5.31 2.23 13.41
CA GLU A 86 6.45 1.79 14.22
C GLU A 86 6.31 2.34 15.62
N VAL A 87 6.43 1.48 16.63
CA VAL A 87 6.30 1.83 18.04
C VAL A 87 7.50 1.33 18.83
N ASP A 88 7.80 1.99 19.94
CA ASP A 88 8.77 1.54 20.94
C ASP A 88 8.01 1.40 22.27
N SER A 89 7.57 0.18 22.56
CA SER A 89 6.74 -0.14 23.73
C SER A 89 7.57 -0.75 24.84
N THR A 90 7.70 -0.06 25.97
CA THR A 90 8.46 -0.52 27.15
C THR A 90 7.60 -1.30 28.15
N ASP A 91 6.30 -1.03 28.17
CA ASP A 91 5.32 -1.60 29.09
C ASP A 91 4.05 -2.00 28.32
N ASP A 92 3.25 -2.90 28.90
CA ASP A 92 1.96 -3.27 28.33
C ASP A 92 1.00 -2.07 28.30
N GLY A 93 0.31 -1.90 27.19
CA GLY A 93 -0.67 -0.83 27.03
C GLY A 93 -1.54 -1.01 25.80
N GLN A 94 -1.94 0.10 25.21
CA GLN A 94 -2.83 0.13 24.06
C GLN A 94 -2.55 1.37 23.22
N ILE A 95 -2.84 1.29 21.93
CA ILE A 95 -2.87 2.43 21.03
C ILE A 95 -4.30 2.65 20.55
N THR A 96 -4.76 3.89 20.63
CA THR A 96 -5.98 4.37 19.98
C THR A 96 -5.57 5.27 18.83
N VAL A 97 -5.88 4.88 17.60
CA VAL A 97 -5.52 5.64 16.39
C VAL A 97 -6.78 5.97 15.60
N THR A 98 -6.88 7.21 15.15
CA THR A 98 -7.97 7.68 14.27
C THR A 98 -7.46 7.72 12.84
N LEU A 99 -8.04 6.87 12.00
CA LEU A 99 -7.72 6.72 10.60
C LEU A 99 -8.79 7.43 9.76
N PRO A 100 -8.44 8.52 9.05
CA PRO A 100 -9.34 9.13 8.08
C PRO A 100 -9.58 8.15 6.93
N ARG A 101 -10.84 8.00 6.51
CA ARG A 101 -11.22 7.13 5.38
C ARG A 101 -10.59 7.57 4.06
N ASP A 102 -10.25 8.85 3.96
CA ASP A 102 -9.49 9.41 2.84
C ASP A 102 -8.04 8.95 2.81
N VAL A 103 -7.50 8.35 3.87
CA VAL A 103 -6.10 7.86 3.92
C VAL A 103 -6.06 6.34 3.83
N VAL A 104 -6.91 5.67 4.61
CA VAL A 104 -7.03 4.21 4.63
C VAL A 104 -8.46 3.82 4.97
N ASP A 105 -9.01 2.89 4.22
CA ASP A 105 -10.35 2.37 4.48
C ASP A 105 -10.44 0.88 4.12
N ALA A 106 -11.41 0.21 4.71
CA ALA A 106 -11.78 -1.17 4.43
C ALA A 106 -13.25 -1.21 3.98
N THR A 107 -13.47 -1.32 2.68
CA THR A 107 -14.82 -1.34 2.09
C THR A 107 -14.94 -2.37 0.99
N ILE A 108 -16.09 -3.05 0.92
CA ILE A 108 -16.43 -3.96 -0.16
C ILE A 108 -17.72 -3.50 -0.83
N GLY A 109 -17.59 -3.03 -2.08
CA GLY A 109 -18.70 -2.33 -2.74
C GLY A 109 -18.98 -0.98 -2.08
N ASP A 110 -20.18 -0.83 -1.52
CA ASP A 110 -20.62 0.38 -0.80
C ASP A 110 -20.74 0.16 0.72
N GLU A 111 -20.30 -1.00 1.23
CA GLU A 111 -20.42 -1.38 2.64
C GLU A 111 -19.04 -1.39 3.33
N ASP A 112 -19.06 -1.03 4.61
CA ASP A 112 -17.92 -1.05 5.50
C ASP A 112 -17.49 -2.47 5.84
N ASP A 113 -16.27 -2.83 5.43
CA ASP A 113 -15.62 -4.08 5.82
C ASP A 113 -14.74 -3.88 7.07
N GLU A 114 -14.18 -4.97 7.58
CA GLU A 114 -13.28 -4.98 8.74
C GLU A 114 -11.81 -4.81 8.32
N PHE A 115 -11.02 -4.12 9.14
CA PHE A 115 -9.57 -4.05 8.95
C PHE A 115 -8.91 -5.35 9.43
N PHE A 116 -7.73 -5.64 8.89
CA PHE A 116 -6.82 -6.62 9.47
C PHE A 116 -5.71 -5.89 10.21
N VAL A 117 -5.59 -6.15 11.52
CA VAL A 117 -4.57 -5.53 12.36
C VAL A 117 -3.55 -6.58 12.76
N LEU A 118 -2.28 -6.31 12.45
CA LEU A 118 -1.15 -7.12 12.83
C LEU A 118 -0.31 -6.37 13.85
N VAL A 119 0.05 -7.04 14.95
CA VAL A 119 1.05 -6.57 15.92
C VAL A 119 2.22 -7.53 15.83
N ASP A 120 3.41 -7.01 15.47
CA ASP A 120 4.63 -7.80 15.20
C ASP A 120 4.38 -9.00 14.26
N ASN A 121 3.64 -8.74 13.17
CA ASN A 121 3.20 -9.73 12.18
C ASN A 121 2.23 -10.83 12.68
N GLU A 122 1.67 -10.70 13.89
CA GLU A 122 0.61 -11.56 14.40
C GLU A 122 -0.74 -10.83 14.39
N GLU A 123 -1.78 -11.48 13.88
CA GLU A 123 -3.13 -10.92 13.83
C GLU A 123 -3.73 -10.81 15.23
N VAL A 124 -4.21 -9.62 15.59
CA VAL A 124 -4.81 -9.33 16.89
C VAL A 124 -6.23 -8.81 16.76
N ALA A 125 -7.01 -8.99 17.82
CA ALA A 125 -8.32 -8.36 17.94
C ALA A 125 -8.17 -6.87 18.29
N PHE A 126 -9.11 -6.06 17.84
CA PHE A 126 -9.17 -4.63 18.11
C PHE A 126 -10.61 -4.17 18.31
N GLU A 127 -10.78 -3.02 18.95
CA GLU A 127 -12.08 -2.35 19.00
C GLU A 127 -12.13 -1.24 17.95
N GLU A 128 -13.26 -1.13 17.25
CA GLU A 128 -13.45 -0.14 16.18
C GLU A 128 -14.68 0.73 16.44
N THR A 129 -14.54 2.03 16.24
CA THR A 129 -15.65 2.96 16.11
C THR A 129 -15.66 3.59 14.72
N LYS A 130 -16.76 3.39 13.99
CA LYS A 130 -16.93 3.88 12.62
C LYS A 130 -17.71 5.19 12.61
N THR A 131 -17.22 6.19 11.87
CA THR A 131 -17.97 7.39 11.51
C THR A 131 -18.02 7.54 10.00
N SER A 132 -18.70 8.58 9.50
CA SER A 132 -18.76 8.85 8.05
C SER A 132 -17.45 9.34 7.45
N THR A 133 -16.52 9.85 8.27
CA THR A 133 -15.25 10.46 7.82
C THR A 133 -14.04 9.68 8.30
N ASP A 134 -14.14 9.09 9.48
CA ASP A 134 -13.01 8.48 10.18
C ASP A 134 -13.38 7.12 10.78
N ARG A 135 -12.37 6.29 10.97
CA ARG A 135 -12.45 5.04 11.72
C ARG A 135 -11.42 5.06 12.84
N THR A 136 -11.87 4.89 14.08
CA THR A 136 -10.99 4.89 15.24
C THR A 136 -10.80 3.46 15.73
N LEU A 137 -9.54 3.02 15.79
CA LEU A 137 -9.14 1.67 16.20
C LEU A 137 -8.45 1.74 17.55
N THR A 138 -8.78 0.81 18.44
CA THR A 138 -8.09 0.60 19.72
C THR A 138 -7.50 -0.79 19.75
N ILE A 139 -6.18 -0.86 19.84
CA ILE A 139 -5.38 -2.07 19.68
C ILE A 139 -4.54 -2.25 20.94
N GLU A 140 -4.54 -3.46 21.51
CA GLU A 140 -3.65 -3.78 22.64
C GLU A 140 -2.20 -3.89 22.15
N VAL A 141 -1.27 -3.32 22.92
CA VAL A 141 0.15 -3.25 22.59
C VAL A 141 0.95 -3.81 23.76
N PRO A 142 1.38 -5.08 23.70
CA PRO A 142 2.25 -5.67 24.72
C PRO A 142 3.62 -4.98 24.79
N ALA A 143 4.30 -5.14 25.93
CA ALA A 143 5.67 -4.69 26.09
C ALA A 143 6.60 -5.38 25.08
N GLY A 144 7.44 -4.60 24.40
CA GLY A 144 8.36 -5.09 23.37
C GLY A 144 7.80 -5.11 21.95
N THR A 145 6.58 -4.62 21.72
CA THR A 145 6.07 -4.45 20.36
C THR A 145 6.86 -3.38 19.61
N GLU A 146 7.19 -3.67 18.35
CA GLU A 146 7.97 -2.80 17.47
C GLU A 146 7.13 -2.29 16.28
N THR A 147 6.21 -3.11 15.79
CA THR A 147 5.44 -2.78 14.58
C THR A 147 3.96 -3.11 14.72
N ILE A 148 3.12 -2.18 14.28
CA ILE A 148 1.68 -2.39 14.14
C ILE A 148 1.31 -2.08 12.69
N GLU A 149 0.69 -3.03 12.00
CA GLU A 149 0.26 -2.88 10.61
C GLU A 149 -1.25 -2.99 10.51
N ILE A 150 -1.88 -1.98 9.92
CA ILE A 150 -3.33 -1.92 9.71
C ILE A 150 -3.59 -2.03 8.22
N ILE A 151 -4.12 -3.16 7.78
CA ILE A 151 -4.35 -3.49 6.38
C ILE A 151 -5.83 -3.27 6.07
N GLY A 152 -6.10 -2.41 5.09
CA GLY A 152 -7.43 -2.16 4.55
C GLY A 152 -7.60 -2.69 3.14
N THR A 153 -8.66 -2.23 2.48
CA THR A 153 -8.86 -2.44 1.04
C THR A 153 -8.12 -1.41 0.20
N PHE A 154 -7.67 -0.33 0.84
CA PHE A 154 -7.06 0.82 0.19
C PHE A 154 -6.20 1.62 1.17
N ALA A 155 -5.02 2.06 0.74
CA ALA A 155 -4.22 3.11 1.41
C ALA A 155 -3.63 4.09 0.39
N ILE A 156 -3.69 5.39 0.70
CA ILE A 156 -3.40 6.53 -0.21
C ILE A 156 -1.89 6.82 -0.34
N PRO A 157 -1.40 7.13 -1.56
CA PRO A 157 -1.66 8.43 -2.21
C PRO A 157 -2.47 8.38 -3.51
N GLU A 158 -3.78 8.68 -3.49
CA GLU A 158 -4.50 9.03 -4.73
C GLU A 158 -4.10 10.42 -5.25
N PHE A 159 -2.94 10.47 -5.91
CA PHE A 159 -2.76 11.44 -6.99
C PHE A 159 -3.20 10.85 -8.35
N GLY A 160 -3.56 9.57 -8.42
CA GLY A 160 -3.89 8.89 -9.67
C GLY A 160 -5.11 9.45 -10.40
N THR A 161 -6.30 9.41 -9.79
CA THR A 161 -7.57 9.72 -10.47
C THR A 161 -7.77 11.22 -10.66
N ILE A 162 -7.62 12.00 -9.58
CA ILE A 162 -7.82 13.44 -9.61
C ILE A 162 -6.70 14.13 -10.38
N ALA A 163 -5.42 13.77 -10.17
CA ALA A 163 -4.35 14.38 -10.95
C ALA A 163 -4.37 13.92 -12.41
N ALA A 164 -4.75 12.67 -12.75
CA ALA A 164 -4.95 12.28 -14.15
C ALA A 164 -6.12 13.02 -14.81
N MET A 165 -7.21 13.28 -14.09
CA MET A 165 -8.31 14.11 -14.61
C MET A 165 -7.86 15.55 -14.86
N ILE A 166 -7.20 16.19 -13.89
CA ILE A 166 -6.67 17.55 -14.04
C ILE A 166 -5.63 17.62 -15.15
N LEU A 167 -4.70 16.66 -15.20
CA LEU A 167 -3.68 16.54 -16.24
C LEU A 167 -4.30 16.34 -17.63
N GLY A 168 -5.29 15.46 -17.75
CA GLY A 168 -6.03 15.22 -18.99
C GLY A 168 -6.74 16.48 -19.48
N ILE A 169 -7.45 17.18 -18.60
CA ILE A 169 -8.12 18.45 -18.92
C ILE A 169 -7.11 19.52 -19.35
N ALA A 170 -5.97 19.61 -18.66
CA ALA A 170 -4.90 20.54 -19.00
C ALA A 170 -4.30 20.26 -20.39
N ILE A 171 -3.97 19.00 -20.70
CA ILE A 171 -3.41 18.60 -21.99
C ILE A 171 -4.40 18.90 -23.13
N VAL A 172 -5.67 18.53 -22.96
CA VAL A 172 -6.71 18.79 -23.98
C VAL A 172 -6.87 20.30 -24.20
N SER A 173 -6.83 21.11 -23.14
CA SER A 173 -6.93 22.57 -23.24
C SER A 173 -5.74 23.18 -23.99
N ILE A 174 -4.52 22.72 -23.71
CA ILE A 174 -3.30 23.18 -24.40
C ILE A 174 -3.37 22.83 -25.90
N ILE A 175 -3.75 21.60 -26.24
CA ILE A 175 -3.89 21.16 -27.64
C ILE A 175 -4.96 21.99 -28.36
N ALA A 176 -6.11 22.26 -27.72
CA ALA A 176 -7.18 23.05 -28.32
C ALA A 176 -6.77 24.51 -28.57
N ILE A 177 -6.04 25.14 -27.64
CA ILE A 177 -5.56 26.51 -27.79
C ILE A 177 -4.48 26.57 -28.88
N THR A 178 -3.50 25.66 -28.86
CA THR A 178 -2.40 25.61 -29.84
C THR A 178 -2.91 25.28 -31.26
N ALA A 179 -3.93 24.43 -31.39
CA ALA A 179 -4.56 24.16 -32.69
C ALA A 179 -5.34 25.39 -33.24
N LYS A 180 -5.92 26.22 -32.37
CA LYS A 180 -6.63 27.44 -32.78
C LYS A 180 -5.70 28.64 -33.01
N THR A 181 -4.55 28.70 -32.34
CA THR A 181 -3.53 29.72 -32.57
C THR A 181 -2.55 29.24 -33.62
N LYS A 182 -2.87 29.47 -34.90
CA LYS A 182 -1.85 29.46 -35.96
C LYS A 182 -0.73 30.41 -35.53
N LEU A 183 0.39 29.88 -35.04
CA LEU A 183 1.63 30.61 -34.79
C LEU A 183 2.20 31.05 -36.15
N SER A 184 1.64 32.13 -36.70
CA SER A 184 2.24 32.88 -37.80
C SER A 184 3.43 33.66 -37.24
N VAL A 185 4.50 32.95 -36.89
CA VAL A 185 5.79 33.57 -36.62
C VAL A 185 6.38 33.98 -37.97
N MET A 186 6.00 35.17 -38.43
CA MET A 186 6.59 35.78 -39.61
C MET A 186 8.02 36.20 -39.27
N PRO A 187 9.06 35.70 -39.98
CA PRO A 187 10.41 36.22 -39.80
C PRO A 187 10.44 37.64 -40.40
N ARG A 188 10.72 38.64 -39.56
CA ARG A 188 11.09 39.96 -40.04
C ARG A 188 12.54 39.90 -40.50
N ILE A 189 12.74 40.00 -41.82
CA ILE A 189 13.97 40.47 -42.46
C ILE A 189 13.96 41.99 -42.54
#